data_AF-A0A9W8WRR6-F1
#
_entry.id   AF-A0A9W8WRR6-F1
#
_cell.length_a   1.000
_cell.length_b   1.000
_cell.length_c   1.000
_cell.angle_alpha   90.00
_cell.angle_beta   90.00
_cell.angle_gamma   90.00
#
_symmetry.space_group_name_H-M   'P 1'
#
loop_
_entity.id
_entity.type
_entity.pdbx_description
1 polymer ?
#
loop_
_entity_poly.entity_id
_entity_poly.type
_entity_poly.pdbx_seq_one_letter_code
_entity_poly.pdbx_strand_id
1 'polypeptide(L)'
;MEGDHMEQSTGSHSLSGGTASQPKKVAYFYDSDVGNYAYVAGHPMKPHRIRMAHSLIMNYGLYTKMEIYRAKPASKYEMTQFHTDEYIDFLHKVTPDNMDNFAKEQSKYNVGDDCPVFDGLFEFCGISAGGTMEGAARLNRGKCDVAVNWAGGLHHAKKSEASGFCYVNDIVLGIIELLRYKQRVLYIDIDVHHGDGVEEAFYTTDRVMTVSFHKYGEYFPGTGELRDIGVGSGKNYSVNFPLRDGITDETYKNIFEPTIEAVMTYYGPEAIVLQCGGDSLSGDRLGCFNLSMAGHANCVKYVKSFGVPVIVLGGGGYTMRNVARTWAYETGELVGEQMSKQLPFNDYYEYFAPDYELDVRPSNMENANSHDYLHKIKSTVIDNIRRTGRPSVEAFTNIPNNPLTRDDDESDADDDMDEDLHPDQRTTERQLDRRTEKVGEIEDDSEDEDYKNSMGIRDQPGRAKSRNIRNENPHAAKPDALDKVPGMEDVNGDSVVSTRQTSPAGSRTPALAEQSAEDGDVDMDEAQPTATAAAAEAGSTRSQSPTNNLTPPESPSGGNIPAPDVEMAGADEETKADVAEEKQQGEAERDSENVKGEVRTEVAKDS
;
A
#
# COMPACT_ATOMS: atom_id res chain seq x y z
N MET A 1 24.69 -37.03 49.38
CA MET A 1 23.48 -36.67 50.16
C MET A 1 23.57 -35.17 50.39
N GLU A 2 23.51 -34.35 49.33
CA GLU A 2 22.33 -34.00 48.50
C GLU A 2 21.18 -33.43 49.34
N GLY A 3 20.80 -32.20 48.98
CA GLY A 3 19.75 -31.39 49.56
C GLY A 3 19.73 -30.01 48.91
N ASP A 4 19.28 -29.98 47.66
CA ASP A 4 19.12 -28.81 46.78
C ASP A 4 18.18 -27.74 47.34
N HIS A 5 18.58 -26.47 47.21
CA HIS A 5 17.65 -25.35 47.10
C HIS A 5 17.94 -24.60 45.79
N MET A 6 17.04 -24.77 44.81
CA MET A 6 16.99 -23.99 43.57
C MET A 6 16.47 -22.58 43.85
N GLU A 7 17.34 -21.57 43.68
CA GLU A 7 16.93 -20.18 43.43
C GLU A 7 16.75 -19.99 41.93
N GLN A 8 15.53 -19.65 41.50
CA GLN A 8 15.25 -19.25 40.12
C GLN A 8 15.70 -17.80 39.92
N SER A 9 16.80 -17.60 39.18
CA SER A 9 17.19 -16.27 38.71
C SER A 9 16.30 -15.84 37.54
N THR A 10 15.55 -14.77 37.72
CA THR A 10 14.84 -14.06 36.66
C THR A 10 15.85 -13.31 35.79
N GLY A 11 16.28 -13.95 34.69
CA GLY A 11 17.12 -13.33 33.68
C GLY A 11 16.33 -12.26 32.91
N SER A 12 16.57 -10.99 33.24
CA SER A 12 16.19 -9.87 32.39
C SER A 12 17.17 -9.79 31.23
N HIS A 13 16.74 -10.19 30.03
CA HIS A 13 17.49 -9.94 28.81
C HIS A 13 17.35 -8.46 28.42
N SER A 14 18.24 -7.62 28.94
CA SER A 14 18.46 -6.29 28.39
C SER A 14 19.15 -6.43 27.03
N LEU A 15 18.42 -6.14 25.94
CA LEU A 15 19.00 -5.92 24.62
C LEU A 15 19.77 -4.58 24.63
N SER A 16 20.99 -4.58 25.17
CA SER A 16 21.92 -3.46 25.07
C SER A 16 22.99 -3.77 24.00
N GLY A 17 22.81 -3.18 22.82
CA GLY A 17 23.78 -3.33 21.73
C GLY A 17 23.32 -2.78 20.38
N GLY A 18 22.52 -1.71 20.36
CA GLY A 18 22.20 -1.01 19.10
C GLY A 18 23.29 0.00 18.78
N THR A 19 24.10 -0.28 17.76
CA THR A 19 24.81 0.77 17.02
C THR A 19 23.81 1.89 16.70
N ALA A 20 24.16 3.15 16.96
CA ALA A 20 23.30 4.29 16.62
C ALA A 20 22.84 4.15 15.16
N SER A 21 21.56 3.80 14.98
CA SER A 21 20.95 3.64 13.67
C SER A 21 21.16 4.94 12.91
N GLN A 22 21.73 4.85 11.72
CA GLN A 22 21.66 5.97 10.78
C GLN A 22 20.18 6.41 10.68
N PRO A 23 19.90 7.72 10.58
CA PRO A 23 18.53 8.18 10.44
C PRO A 23 17.93 7.54 9.18
N LYS A 24 16.79 6.86 9.36
CA LYS A 24 16.09 6.19 8.25
C LYS A 24 15.74 7.22 7.18
N LYS A 25 16.05 6.91 5.92
CA LYS A 25 15.75 7.75 4.77
C LYS A 25 14.28 7.62 4.39
N VAL A 26 13.55 8.72 4.48
CA VAL A 26 12.13 8.79 4.12
C VAL A 26 11.98 9.46 2.76
N ALA A 27 11.32 8.78 1.82
CA ALA A 27 10.87 9.35 0.55
C ALA A 27 9.36 9.58 0.62
N TYR A 28 8.90 10.76 0.21
CA TYR A 28 7.49 11.16 0.25
C TYR A 28 7.03 11.55 -1.15
N PHE A 29 5.94 10.94 -1.62
CA PHE A 29 5.40 11.14 -2.95
C PHE A 29 4.16 12.02 -2.91
N TYR A 30 4.17 13.07 -3.71
CA TYR A 30 3.02 13.97 -3.85
C TYR A 30 3.01 14.62 -5.23
N ASP A 31 1.83 14.61 -5.86
CA ASP A 31 1.53 15.39 -7.05
C ASP A 31 0.52 16.47 -6.67
N SER A 32 0.78 17.71 -7.05
CA SER A 32 -0.11 18.85 -6.76
C SER A 32 -1.51 18.68 -7.34
N ASP A 33 -1.65 17.94 -8.43
CA ASP A 33 -2.91 17.77 -9.16
C ASP A 33 -3.86 16.82 -8.44
N VAL A 34 -3.37 15.93 -7.57
CA VAL A 34 -4.19 14.90 -6.89
C VAL A 34 -5.37 15.50 -6.11
N GLY A 35 -5.17 16.67 -5.50
CA GLY A 35 -6.21 17.35 -4.72
C GLY A 35 -7.24 18.14 -5.53
N ASN A 36 -7.08 18.20 -6.87
CA ASN A 36 -8.02 18.85 -7.78
C ASN A 36 -9.07 17.89 -8.33
N TYR A 37 -8.79 16.59 -8.37
CA TYR A 37 -9.77 15.60 -8.82
C TYR A 37 -10.92 15.53 -7.82
N ALA A 38 -12.13 15.50 -8.37
CA ALA A 38 -13.36 15.48 -7.59
C ALA A 38 -14.23 14.34 -8.10
N TYR A 39 -14.61 13.45 -7.18
CA TYR A 39 -15.73 12.55 -7.41
C TYR A 39 -17.01 13.39 -7.52
N VAL A 40 -18.08 12.79 -8.03
CA VAL A 40 -19.36 13.47 -8.24
C VAL A 40 -19.91 14.13 -6.97
N ALA A 41 -20.75 15.15 -7.15
CA ALA A 41 -21.31 15.92 -6.05
C ALA A 41 -22.01 15.02 -5.02
N GLY A 42 -21.69 15.21 -3.73
CA GLY A 42 -22.24 14.42 -2.64
C GLY A 42 -21.43 13.16 -2.29
N HIS A 43 -20.51 12.73 -3.15
CA HIS A 43 -19.68 11.54 -2.92
C HIS A 43 -18.75 11.71 -1.69
N PRO A 44 -18.58 10.67 -0.86
CA PRO A 44 -17.79 10.76 0.37
C PRO A 44 -16.28 10.82 0.12
N MET A 45 -15.77 10.13 -0.91
CA MET A 45 -14.35 10.19 -1.29
C MET A 45 -13.98 11.58 -1.80
N LYS A 46 -13.01 12.22 -1.13
CA LYS A 46 -12.53 13.56 -1.47
C LYS A 46 -11.00 13.59 -1.53
N PRO A 47 -10.40 13.48 -2.74
CA PRO A 47 -8.94 13.55 -2.91
C PRO A 47 -8.30 14.80 -2.32
N HIS A 48 -9.06 15.88 -2.15
CA HIS A 48 -8.64 17.11 -1.47
C HIS A 48 -8.03 16.88 -0.06
N ARG A 49 -8.42 15.82 0.65
CA ARG A 49 -7.81 15.46 1.95
C ARG A 49 -6.30 15.22 1.87
N ILE A 50 -5.80 14.73 0.73
CA ILE A 50 -4.36 14.50 0.48
C ILE A 50 -3.62 15.84 0.43
N ARG A 51 -4.23 16.84 -0.23
CA ARG A 51 -3.68 18.21 -0.28
C ARG A 51 -3.68 18.88 1.09
N MET A 52 -4.74 18.67 1.89
CA MET A 52 -4.79 19.16 3.27
C MET A 52 -3.68 18.55 4.12
N ALA A 53 -3.47 17.23 4.04
CA ALA A 53 -2.37 16.53 4.71
C ALA A 53 -1.01 17.08 4.27
N HIS A 54 -0.80 17.23 2.96
CA HIS A 54 0.42 17.83 2.41
C HIS A 54 0.67 19.23 2.97
N SER A 55 -0.35 20.10 3.01
CA SER A 55 -0.23 21.45 3.57
C SER A 55 0.21 21.43 5.04
N LEU A 56 -0.33 20.53 5.86
CA LEU A 56 0.12 20.36 7.24
C LEU A 56 1.58 19.88 7.31
N ILE A 57 1.94 18.85 6.54
CA ILE A 57 3.31 18.31 6.46
C ILE A 57 4.32 19.42 6.12
N MET A 58 3.99 20.30 5.18
CA MET A 58 4.83 21.44 4.80
C MET A 58 4.93 22.47 5.93
N ASN A 59 3.82 22.87 6.54
CA ASN A 59 3.77 23.92 7.56
C ASN A 59 4.31 23.47 8.93
N TYR A 60 4.35 22.17 9.21
CA TYR A 60 5.08 21.60 10.34
C TYR A 60 6.59 21.47 10.09
N GLY A 61 7.08 21.80 8.88
CA GLY A 61 8.50 21.74 8.55
C GLY A 61 9.05 20.33 8.29
N LEU A 62 8.18 19.32 8.19
CA LEU A 62 8.58 17.91 8.03
C LEU A 62 9.33 17.66 6.71
N TYR A 63 9.07 18.47 5.69
CA TYR A 63 9.75 18.43 4.39
C TYR A 63 11.28 18.57 4.48
N THR A 64 11.79 19.15 5.57
CA THR A 64 13.24 19.29 5.80
C THR A 64 13.92 17.97 6.22
N LYS A 65 13.14 16.95 6.60
CA LYS A 65 13.60 15.67 7.15
C LYS A 65 13.35 14.48 6.22
N MET A 66 12.85 14.73 5.02
CA MET A 66 12.52 13.71 4.03
C MET A 66 12.75 14.23 2.61
N GLU A 67 12.86 13.32 1.65
CA GLU A 67 12.98 13.66 0.23
C GLU A 67 11.60 13.64 -0.42
N ILE A 68 11.17 14.78 -0.97
CA ILE A 68 9.87 14.91 -1.65
C ILE A 68 10.04 14.64 -3.15
N TYR A 69 9.19 13.78 -3.69
CA TYR A 69 9.18 13.38 -5.08
C TYR A 69 7.81 13.61 -5.72
N ARG A 70 7.83 14.06 -6.98
CA ARG A 70 6.70 13.95 -7.89
C ARG A 70 6.95 12.72 -8.76
N ALA A 71 6.24 11.62 -8.50
CA ALA A 71 6.35 10.42 -9.33
C ALA A 71 5.74 10.67 -10.71
N LYS A 72 6.23 9.96 -11.73
CA LYS A 72 5.57 9.93 -13.02
C LYS A 72 4.26 9.15 -12.86
N PRO A 73 3.11 9.64 -13.39
CA PRO A 73 1.89 8.85 -13.40
C PRO A 73 2.11 7.50 -14.09
N ALA A 74 1.56 6.44 -13.51
CA ALA A 74 1.66 5.09 -14.06
C ALA A 74 1.03 5.05 -15.47
N SER A 75 1.73 4.38 -16.38
CA SER A 75 1.25 4.12 -17.73
C SER A 75 0.25 2.96 -17.76
N LYS A 76 -0.51 2.85 -18.85
CA LYS A 76 -1.39 1.68 -19.10
C LYS A 76 -0.65 0.36 -18.93
N TYR A 77 0.54 0.26 -19.52
CA TYR A 77 1.37 -0.96 -19.50
C TYR A 77 1.83 -1.34 -18.09
N GLU A 78 2.06 -0.36 -17.22
CA GLU A 78 2.38 -0.61 -15.82
C GLU A 78 1.15 -1.09 -15.04
N MET A 79 -0.03 -0.49 -15.29
CA MET A 79 -1.27 -0.91 -14.65
C MET A 79 -1.71 -2.32 -15.06
N THR A 80 -1.43 -2.74 -16.31
CA THR A 80 -1.78 -4.08 -16.82
C THR A 80 -0.85 -5.20 -16.31
N GLN A 81 0.16 -4.89 -15.50
CA GLN A 81 0.91 -5.93 -14.77
C GLN A 81 0.02 -6.73 -13.81
N PHE A 82 -1.08 -6.12 -13.34
CA PHE A 82 -2.11 -6.79 -12.56
C PHE A 82 -3.45 -6.78 -13.28
N HIS A 83 -3.93 -5.60 -13.67
CA HIS A 83 -5.26 -5.44 -14.23
C HIS A 83 -5.37 -5.98 -15.66
N THR A 84 -6.57 -6.34 -16.10
CA THR A 84 -6.78 -6.73 -17.50
C THR A 84 -6.62 -5.57 -18.47
N ASP A 85 -6.09 -5.85 -19.66
CA ASP A 85 -5.89 -4.85 -20.71
C ASP A 85 -7.19 -4.15 -21.09
N GLU A 86 -8.30 -4.88 -21.19
CA GLU A 86 -9.58 -4.31 -21.57
C GLU A 86 -10.15 -3.38 -20.49
N TYR A 87 -9.93 -3.69 -19.21
CA TYR A 87 -10.38 -2.85 -18.11
C TYR A 87 -9.59 -1.53 -18.06
N ILE A 88 -8.26 -1.59 -18.16
CA ILE A 88 -7.41 -0.38 -18.18
C ILE A 88 -7.66 0.46 -19.43
N ASP A 89 -7.89 -0.16 -20.59
CA ASP A 89 -8.22 0.58 -21.79
C ASP A 89 -9.59 1.26 -21.70
N PHE A 90 -10.57 0.63 -21.06
CA PHE A 90 -11.85 1.27 -20.72
C PHE A 90 -11.65 2.49 -19.81
N LEU A 91 -10.95 2.34 -18.67
CA LEU A 91 -10.71 3.45 -17.74
C LEU A 91 -10.00 4.64 -18.40
N HIS A 92 -9.11 4.38 -19.35
CA HIS A 92 -8.43 5.43 -20.10
C HIS A 92 -9.31 6.13 -21.13
N LYS A 93 -10.34 5.45 -21.66
CA LYS A 93 -11.20 5.99 -22.73
C LYS A 93 -12.44 6.68 -22.17
N VAL A 94 -12.95 6.21 -21.05
CA VAL A 94 -14.20 6.71 -20.47
C VAL A 94 -14.01 8.12 -19.92
N THR A 95 -14.92 9.01 -20.30
CA THR A 95 -15.01 10.39 -19.81
C THR A 95 -16.48 10.70 -19.51
N PRO A 96 -16.77 11.75 -18.71
CA PRO A 96 -18.16 12.16 -18.47
C PRO A 96 -18.94 12.44 -19.76
N ASP A 97 -18.28 12.99 -20.79
CA ASP A 97 -18.91 13.31 -22.08
C ASP A 97 -19.30 12.08 -22.92
N ASN A 98 -18.62 10.95 -22.72
CA ASN A 98 -18.78 9.77 -23.57
C ASN A 98 -19.31 8.53 -22.81
N MET A 99 -19.54 8.65 -21.50
CA MET A 99 -19.88 7.50 -20.64
C MET A 99 -21.14 6.75 -21.10
N ASP A 100 -22.12 7.44 -21.69
CA ASP A 100 -23.33 6.83 -22.25
C ASP A 100 -23.03 5.82 -23.37
N ASN A 101 -21.92 6.00 -24.09
CA ASN A 101 -21.47 5.06 -25.13
C ASN A 101 -20.86 3.78 -24.54
N PHE A 102 -20.50 3.80 -23.25
CA PHE A 102 -19.85 2.70 -22.53
C PHE A 102 -20.77 2.06 -21.48
N ALA A 103 -22.10 2.12 -21.64
CA ALA A 103 -23.04 1.61 -20.65
C ALA A 103 -22.85 0.10 -20.32
N LYS A 104 -22.42 -0.70 -21.30
CA LYS A 104 -22.14 -2.14 -21.08
C LYS A 104 -20.87 -2.35 -20.29
N GLU A 105 -19.82 -1.62 -20.62
CA GLU A 105 -18.52 -1.65 -19.97
C GLU A 105 -18.62 -1.13 -18.53
N GLN A 106 -19.37 -0.04 -18.30
CA GLN A 106 -19.69 0.47 -16.98
C GLN A 106 -20.30 -0.61 -16.08
N SER A 107 -21.34 -1.32 -16.55
CA SER A 107 -21.94 -2.43 -15.81
C SER A 107 -20.98 -3.62 -15.64
N LYS A 108 -20.16 -3.94 -16.65
CA LYS A 108 -19.20 -5.06 -16.60
C LYS A 108 -18.06 -4.82 -15.61
N TYR A 109 -17.59 -3.58 -15.55
CA TYR A 109 -16.42 -3.17 -14.78
C TYR A 109 -16.78 -2.48 -13.46
N ASN A 110 -18.06 -2.50 -13.09
CA ASN A 110 -18.60 -1.92 -11.87
C ASN A 110 -18.25 -0.43 -11.68
N VAL A 111 -18.30 0.33 -12.78
CA VAL A 111 -18.11 1.79 -12.81
C VAL A 111 -19.47 2.45 -13.05
N GLY A 112 -19.88 3.33 -12.14
CA GLY A 112 -21.19 3.98 -12.15
C GLY A 112 -21.56 4.58 -10.80
N ASP A 113 -22.20 3.78 -9.95
CA ASP A 113 -22.81 4.24 -8.67
C ASP A 113 -21.75 4.65 -7.64
N ASP A 114 -21.22 3.69 -6.87
CA ASP A 114 -20.15 3.95 -5.89
C ASP A 114 -18.83 4.34 -6.58
N CYS A 115 -18.59 3.89 -7.81
CA CYS A 115 -17.36 4.18 -8.55
C CYS A 115 -17.68 5.05 -9.78
N PRO A 116 -17.96 6.35 -9.63
CA PRO A 116 -18.43 7.20 -10.71
C PRO A 116 -17.35 7.57 -11.73
N VAL A 117 -17.78 7.80 -12.97
CA VAL A 117 -16.92 8.47 -13.97
C VAL A 117 -16.81 9.96 -13.61
N PHE A 118 -15.60 10.49 -13.60
CA PHE A 118 -15.33 11.92 -13.40
C PHE A 118 -14.15 12.38 -14.27
N ASP A 119 -14.04 13.71 -14.45
CA ASP A 119 -12.97 14.31 -15.25
C ASP A 119 -11.59 14.01 -14.64
N GLY A 120 -10.72 13.40 -15.45
CA GLY A 120 -9.38 13.05 -15.03
C GLY A 120 -9.28 11.76 -14.19
N LEU A 121 -10.29 10.88 -14.28
CA LEU A 121 -10.32 9.58 -13.59
C LEU A 121 -9.03 8.77 -13.82
N PHE A 122 -8.58 8.65 -15.07
CA PHE A 122 -7.41 7.86 -15.41
C PHE A 122 -6.11 8.48 -14.86
N GLU A 123 -6.00 9.80 -14.94
CA GLU A 123 -4.86 10.56 -14.41
C GLU A 123 -4.76 10.45 -12.87
N PHE A 124 -5.91 10.51 -12.18
CA PHE A 124 -5.98 10.25 -10.74
C PHE A 124 -5.44 8.85 -10.39
N CYS A 125 -5.87 7.82 -11.13
CA CYS A 125 -5.35 6.46 -10.96
C CYS A 125 -3.85 6.38 -11.24
N GLY A 126 -3.37 7.08 -12.28
CA GLY A 126 -1.97 7.15 -12.66
C GLY A 126 -1.09 7.76 -11.56
N ILE A 127 -1.52 8.86 -10.94
CA ILE A 127 -0.79 9.50 -9.84
C ILE A 127 -0.70 8.56 -8.64
N SER A 128 -1.81 7.95 -8.26
CA SER A 128 -1.90 7.01 -7.14
C SER A 128 -0.95 5.82 -7.34
N ALA A 129 -1.08 5.10 -8.45
CA ALA A 129 -0.26 3.95 -8.79
C ALA A 129 1.22 4.31 -9.00
N GLY A 130 1.51 5.41 -9.69
CA GLY A 130 2.88 5.86 -9.97
C GLY A 130 3.67 6.17 -8.70
N GLY A 131 3.04 6.81 -7.71
CA GLY A 131 3.65 7.06 -6.40
C GLY A 131 4.03 5.78 -5.67
N THR A 132 3.12 4.79 -5.64
CA THR A 132 3.35 3.51 -4.96
C THR A 132 4.42 2.67 -5.67
N MET A 133 4.38 2.59 -7.01
CA MET A 133 5.37 1.84 -7.79
C MET A 133 6.78 2.45 -7.71
N GLU A 134 6.92 3.78 -7.81
CA GLU A 134 8.24 4.41 -7.64
C GLU A 134 8.76 4.26 -6.21
N GLY A 135 7.88 4.32 -5.20
CA GLY A 135 8.22 4.01 -3.81
C GLY A 135 8.80 2.60 -3.66
N ALA A 136 8.12 1.60 -4.22
CA ALA A 136 8.59 0.21 -4.23
C ALA A 136 9.94 0.07 -4.94
N ALA A 137 10.10 0.66 -6.13
CA ALA A 137 11.35 0.62 -6.89
C ALA A 137 12.52 1.27 -6.12
N ARG A 138 12.27 2.34 -5.35
CA ARG A 138 13.30 2.97 -4.52
C ARG A 138 13.71 2.12 -3.32
N LEU A 139 12.76 1.43 -2.67
CA LEU A 139 13.07 0.48 -1.60
C LEU A 139 13.89 -0.70 -2.12
N ASN A 140 13.53 -1.27 -3.27
CA ASN A 140 14.28 -2.34 -3.92
C ASN A 140 15.72 -1.93 -4.24
N ARG A 141 15.92 -0.67 -4.65
CA ARG A 141 17.24 -0.11 -4.96
C ARG A 141 18.01 0.40 -3.73
N GLY A 142 17.49 0.23 -2.52
CA GLY A 142 18.10 0.72 -1.28
C GLY A 142 18.25 2.25 -1.21
N LYS A 143 17.41 2.99 -1.94
CA LYS A 143 17.46 4.47 -1.99
C LYS A 143 16.72 5.14 -0.83
N CYS A 144 15.79 4.43 -0.21
CA CYS A 144 15.11 4.84 1.02
C CYS A 144 14.86 3.61 1.90
N ASP A 145 14.52 3.86 3.17
CA ASP A 145 14.07 2.85 4.13
C ASP A 145 12.55 2.90 4.31
N VAL A 146 11.95 4.09 4.06
CA VAL A 146 10.52 4.35 4.12
C VAL A 146 10.11 5.09 2.84
N ALA A 147 9.05 4.64 2.19
CA ALA A 147 8.37 5.36 1.11
C ALA A 147 6.95 5.70 1.54
N VAL A 148 6.49 6.94 1.35
CA VAL A 148 5.17 7.40 1.77
C VAL A 148 4.40 7.91 0.55
N ASN A 149 3.20 7.37 0.30
CA ASN A 149 2.30 7.84 -0.73
C ASN A 149 0.85 7.88 -0.20
N TRP A 150 0.44 9.03 0.32
CA TRP A 150 -0.92 9.23 0.84
C TRP A 150 -2.01 9.24 -0.25
N ALA A 151 -1.65 9.35 -1.52
CA ALA A 151 -2.58 9.21 -2.65
C ALA A 151 -2.87 7.74 -3.01
N GLY A 152 -2.05 6.81 -2.53
CA GLY A 152 -2.22 5.37 -2.70
C GLY A 152 -3.12 4.74 -1.64
N GLY A 153 -3.13 3.41 -1.61
CA GLY A 153 -3.88 2.62 -0.63
C GLY A 153 -5.28 2.23 -1.09
N LEU A 154 -5.54 2.20 -2.40
CA LEU A 154 -6.86 1.90 -2.98
C LEU A 154 -7.09 0.38 -3.05
N HIS A 155 -7.32 -0.22 -1.88
CA HIS A 155 -7.27 -1.68 -1.66
C HIS A 155 -8.45 -2.49 -2.22
N HIS A 156 -9.57 -1.87 -2.60
CA HIS A 156 -10.77 -2.58 -3.06
C HIS A 156 -10.77 -2.91 -4.55
N ALA A 157 -9.93 -2.24 -5.34
CA ALA A 157 -9.88 -2.44 -6.78
C ALA A 157 -9.51 -3.90 -7.11
N LYS A 158 -10.27 -4.52 -8.00
CA LYS A 158 -10.10 -5.92 -8.42
C LYS A 158 -9.30 -6.00 -9.71
N LYS A 159 -8.99 -7.22 -10.15
CA LYS A 159 -8.25 -7.45 -11.40
C LYS A 159 -8.96 -6.84 -12.62
N SER A 160 -10.28 -6.90 -12.65
CA SER A 160 -11.09 -6.53 -13.82
C SER A 160 -12.31 -5.70 -13.48
N GLU A 161 -12.40 -5.07 -12.31
CA GLU A 161 -13.52 -4.20 -11.95
C GLU A 161 -13.12 -3.20 -10.86
N ALA A 162 -13.81 -2.07 -10.84
CA ALA A 162 -13.74 -1.10 -9.76
C ALA A 162 -14.58 -1.59 -8.57
N SER A 163 -14.24 -1.17 -7.37
CA SER A 163 -15.04 -1.48 -6.17
C SER A 163 -14.67 -0.51 -5.05
N GLY A 164 -15.63 -0.14 -4.20
CA GLY A 164 -15.37 0.66 -2.99
C GLY A 164 -14.54 1.92 -3.25
N PHE A 165 -14.92 2.70 -4.26
CA PHE A 165 -14.24 3.93 -4.70
C PHE A 165 -12.87 3.72 -5.38
N CYS A 166 -12.42 2.47 -5.52
CA CYS A 166 -11.10 2.10 -6.02
C CYS A 166 -11.19 1.56 -7.45
N TYR A 167 -10.38 2.12 -8.36
CA TYR A 167 -10.35 1.71 -9.78
C TYR A 167 -9.10 0.90 -10.11
N VAL A 168 -7.92 1.38 -9.71
CA VAL A 168 -6.63 0.71 -9.91
C VAL A 168 -6.05 0.38 -8.55
N ASN A 169 -5.60 -0.86 -8.37
CA ASN A 169 -5.02 -1.34 -7.12
C ASN A 169 -3.53 -1.03 -7.10
N ASP A 170 -3.19 0.19 -6.67
CA ASP A 170 -1.81 0.66 -6.56
C ASP A 170 -0.95 -0.21 -5.63
N ILE A 171 -1.59 -0.78 -4.61
CA ILE A 171 -0.96 -1.64 -3.61
C ILE A 171 -0.45 -2.93 -4.25
N VAL A 172 -1.30 -3.61 -5.04
CA VAL A 172 -0.92 -4.84 -5.74
C VAL A 172 0.23 -4.58 -6.71
N LEU A 173 0.18 -3.47 -7.46
CA LEU A 173 1.27 -3.08 -8.36
C LEU A 173 2.58 -2.80 -7.61
N GLY A 174 2.50 -2.11 -6.47
CA GLY A 174 3.66 -1.90 -5.59
C GLY A 174 4.25 -3.19 -5.04
N ILE A 175 3.41 -4.13 -4.61
CA ILE A 175 3.84 -5.44 -4.12
C ILE A 175 4.49 -6.26 -5.24
N ILE A 176 3.93 -6.26 -6.46
CA ILE A 176 4.54 -6.91 -7.62
C ILE A 176 5.95 -6.36 -7.89
N GLU A 177 6.14 -5.05 -7.82
CA GLU A 177 7.47 -4.46 -7.96
C GLU A 177 8.41 -4.89 -6.82
N LEU A 178 7.97 -4.91 -5.55
CA LEU A 178 8.76 -5.43 -4.42
C LEU A 178 9.16 -6.91 -4.61
N LEU A 179 8.25 -7.75 -5.09
CA LEU A 179 8.47 -9.18 -5.32
C LEU A 179 9.53 -9.49 -6.39
N ARG A 180 10.01 -8.49 -7.14
CA ARG A 180 11.15 -8.67 -8.04
C ARG A 180 12.47 -8.88 -7.30
N TYR A 181 12.57 -8.40 -6.06
CA TYR A 181 13.80 -8.48 -5.24
C TYR A 181 13.57 -9.05 -3.84
N LYS A 182 12.32 -9.10 -3.38
CA LYS A 182 11.95 -9.57 -2.05
C LYS A 182 11.26 -10.92 -2.15
N GLN A 183 11.73 -11.91 -1.39
CA GLN A 183 11.11 -13.23 -1.43
C GLN A 183 9.73 -13.23 -0.77
N ARG A 184 9.60 -12.47 0.33
CA ARG A 184 8.40 -12.36 1.16
C ARG A 184 8.06 -10.91 1.43
N VAL A 185 6.85 -10.50 1.06
CA VAL A 185 6.31 -9.16 1.30
C VAL A 185 5.13 -9.26 2.25
N LEU A 186 5.13 -8.46 3.31
CA LEU A 186 4.00 -8.37 4.23
C LEU A 186 3.12 -7.18 3.87
N TYR A 187 1.83 -7.40 3.67
CA TYR A 187 0.82 -6.37 3.57
C TYR A 187 0.05 -6.26 4.89
N ILE A 188 -0.01 -5.06 5.47
CA ILE A 188 -0.78 -4.76 6.69
C ILE A 188 -1.81 -3.68 6.33
N ASP A 189 -3.04 -3.92 6.73
CA ASP A 189 -4.19 -3.05 6.44
C ASP A 189 -4.91 -2.67 7.73
N ILE A 190 -4.96 -1.37 8.02
CA ILE A 190 -5.64 -0.79 9.20
C ILE A 190 -6.83 0.11 8.80
N ASP A 191 -7.27 0.04 7.54
CA ASP A 191 -8.57 0.57 7.11
C ASP A 191 -9.71 -0.11 7.88
N VAL A 192 -10.84 0.58 8.04
CA VAL A 192 -12.01 -0.04 8.69
C VAL A 192 -12.63 -1.13 7.82
N HIS A 193 -12.43 -1.07 6.50
CA HIS A 193 -12.90 -2.07 5.54
C HIS A 193 -11.86 -3.16 5.32
N HIS A 194 -12.32 -4.37 5.00
CA HIS A 194 -11.43 -5.47 4.65
C HIS A 194 -10.69 -5.15 3.33
N GLY A 195 -9.36 -5.32 3.34
CA GLY A 195 -8.46 -5.15 2.18
C GLY A 195 -8.59 -6.25 1.12
N ASP A 196 -9.81 -6.46 0.65
CA ASP A 196 -10.26 -7.61 -0.12
C ASP A 196 -9.65 -7.71 -1.52
N GLY A 197 -9.37 -6.60 -2.21
CA GLY A 197 -8.71 -6.61 -3.52
C GLY A 197 -7.25 -7.07 -3.44
N VAL A 198 -6.53 -6.66 -2.39
CA VAL A 198 -5.15 -7.11 -2.15
C VAL A 198 -5.12 -8.56 -1.69
N GLU A 199 -6.03 -8.95 -0.79
CA GLU A 199 -6.17 -10.35 -0.36
C GLU A 199 -6.48 -11.27 -1.55
N GLU A 200 -7.45 -10.93 -2.39
CA GLU A 200 -7.80 -11.74 -3.57
C GLU A 200 -6.61 -11.91 -4.52
N ALA A 201 -5.87 -10.82 -4.80
CA ALA A 201 -4.73 -10.84 -5.72
C ALA A 201 -3.64 -11.83 -5.30
N PHE A 202 -3.47 -12.06 -3.99
CA PHE A 202 -2.41 -12.91 -3.44
C PHE A 202 -2.93 -14.15 -2.69
N TYR A 203 -4.21 -14.48 -2.80
CA TYR A 203 -4.89 -15.53 -2.03
C TYR A 203 -4.31 -16.95 -2.19
N THR A 204 -3.53 -17.16 -3.25
CA THR A 204 -2.97 -18.46 -3.66
C THR A 204 -1.45 -18.57 -3.52
N THR A 205 -0.76 -17.55 -3.01
CA THR A 205 0.70 -17.52 -2.89
C THR A 205 1.16 -17.36 -1.44
N ASP A 206 2.32 -17.94 -1.11
CA ASP A 206 3.01 -17.78 0.17
C ASP A 206 4.03 -16.61 0.16
N ARG A 207 4.32 -16.05 -1.02
CA ARG A 207 5.27 -14.94 -1.18
C ARG A 207 4.73 -13.59 -0.70
N VAL A 208 3.42 -13.50 -0.47
CA VAL A 208 2.79 -12.33 0.13
C VAL A 208 1.88 -12.80 1.26
N MET A 209 2.03 -12.20 2.44
CA MET A 209 1.09 -12.38 3.54
C MET A 209 0.23 -11.12 3.67
N THR A 210 -1.09 -11.27 3.65
CA THR A 210 -2.05 -10.18 3.89
C THR A 210 -2.56 -10.23 5.33
N VAL A 211 -2.55 -9.09 6.02
CA VAL A 211 -3.03 -8.97 7.40
C VAL A 211 -3.98 -7.79 7.48
N SER A 212 -5.26 -8.02 7.72
CA SER A 212 -6.29 -6.97 7.78
C SER A 212 -7.04 -6.97 9.10
N PHE A 213 -7.24 -5.77 9.67
CA PHE A 213 -7.99 -5.53 10.90
C PHE A 213 -9.18 -4.62 10.62
N HIS A 214 -10.37 -5.20 10.44
CA HIS A 214 -11.50 -4.50 9.85
C HIS A 214 -12.80 -4.81 10.58
N LYS A 215 -13.81 -3.96 10.38
CA LYS A 215 -15.18 -4.26 10.81
C LYS A 215 -15.74 -5.43 10.00
N TYR A 216 -16.39 -6.37 10.68
CA TYR A 216 -17.05 -7.50 10.05
C TYR A 216 -18.47 -7.71 10.58
N GLY A 217 -19.38 -8.11 9.68
CA GLY A 217 -20.81 -8.29 9.94
C GLY A 217 -21.64 -7.10 9.47
N GLU A 218 -22.51 -7.34 8.47
CA GLU A 218 -23.33 -6.32 7.80
C GLU A 218 -22.55 -5.04 7.45
N TYR A 219 -21.37 -5.22 6.84
CA TYR A 219 -20.48 -4.12 6.46
C TYR A 219 -19.79 -4.43 5.13
N PHE A 220 -19.49 -3.39 4.35
CA PHE A 220 -18.73 -3.53 3.12
C PHE A 220 -17.28 -3.96 3.44
N PRO A 221 -16.64 -4.82 2.63
CA PRO A 221 -17.11 -5.48 1.41
C PRO A 221 -17.84 -6.82 1.62
N GLY A 222 -18.01 -7.26 2.87
CA GLY A 222 -18.68 -8.53 3.21
C GLY A 222 -17.77 -9.76 3.20
N THR A 223 -16.47 -9.58 2.98
CA THR A 223 -15.42 -10.61 3.08
C THR A 223 -14.52 -10.37 4.31
N GLY A 224 -13.51 -11.21 4.54
CA GLY A 224 -12.58 -11.05 5.65
C GLY A 224 -13.02 -11.79 6.92
N GLU A 225 -13.74 -12.91 6.77
CA GLU A 225 -14.08 -13.74 7.92
C GLU A 225 -12.80 -14.33 8.55
N LEU A 226 -12.83 -14.65 9.85
CA LEU A 226 -11.76 -15.38 10.54
C LEU A 226 -11.34 -16.69 9.83
N ARG A 227 -12.22 -17.27 9.02
CA ARG A 227 -11.97 -18.53 8.28
C ARG A 227 -11.35 -18.32 6.90
N ASP A 228 -11.33 -17.08 6.42
CA ASP A 228 -10.71 -16.71 5.16
C ASP A 228 -9.20 -16.67 5.38
N ILE A 229 -8.55 -17.80 5.12
CA ILE A 229 -7.13 -18.03 5.43
C ILE A 229 -6.28 -18.28 4.18
N GLY A 230 -6.79 -18.00 2.99
CA GLY A 230 -6.11 -18.33 1.73
C GLY A 230 -6.28 -19.79 1.32
N VAL A 231 -5.84 -20.11 0.11
CA VAL A 231 -5.99 -21.45 -0.50
C VAL A 231 -4.72 -21.89 -1.22
N GLY A 232 -4.58 -23.20 -1.46
CA GLY A 232 -3.38 -23.75 -2.09
C GLY A 232 -2.12 -23.40 -1.29
N SER A 233 -1.10 -22.89 -1.98
CA SER A 233 0.15 -22.42 -1.35
C SER A 233 -0.06 -21.19 -0.46
N GLY A 234 -1.08 -20.37 -0.72
CA GLY A 234 -1.44 -19.21 0.11
C GLY A 234 -2.20 -19.54 1.39
N LYS A 235 -2.45 -20.82 1.69
CA LYS A 235 -3.16 -21.22 2.91
C LYS A 235 -2.35 -20.87 4.17
N ASN A 236 -3.02 -20.18 5.10
CA ASN A 236 -2.50 -19.50 6.30
C ASN A 236 -1.68 -18.21 6.01
N TYR A 237 -1.64 -17.72 4.78
CA TYR A 237 -0.99 -16.45 4.41
C TYR A 237 -1.98 -15.29 4.22
N SER A 238 -3.28 -15.54 4.35
CA SER A 238 -4.30 -14.49 4.55
C SER A 238 -4.72 -14.49 6.02
N VAL A 239 -4.56 -13.36 6.69
CA VAL A 239 -4.82 -13.19 8.12
C VAL A 239 -5.87 -12.10 8.30
N ASN A 240 -7.06 -12.53 8.73
CA ASN A 240 -8.19 -11.65 8.95
C ASN A 240 -8.53 -11.54 10.43
N PHE A 241 -8.62 -10.30 10.92
CA PHE A 241 -9.03 -9.97 12.28
C PHE A 241 -10.39 -9.23 12.24
N PRO A 242 -11.52 -9.96 12.21
CA PRO A 242 -12.84 -9.35 12.18
C PRO A 242 -13.16 -8.67 13.51
N LEU A 243 -13.64 -7.44 13.45
CA LEU A 243 -13.95 -6.59 14.60
C LEU A 243 -15.39 -6.09 14.57
N ARG A 244 -15.85 -5.61 15.73
CA ARG A 244 -17.13 -4.93 15.92
C ARG A 244 -16.90 -3.43 16.16
N ASP A 245 -17.99 -2.70 16.21
CA ASP A 245 -18.01 -1.25 16.40
C ASP A 245 -17.29 -0.80 17.68
N GLY A 246 -16.79 0.43 17.64
CA GLY A 246 -16.31 1.16 18.82
C GLY A 246 -14.99 0.68 19.41
N ILE A 247 -14.17 -0.08 18.67
CA ILE A 247 -12.84 -0.48 19.16
C ILE A 247 -12.01 0.76 19.55
N THR A 248 -11.35 0.68 20.71
CA THR A 248 -10.55 1.77 21.30
C THR A 248 -9.06 1.54 21.11
N ASP A 249 -8.25 2.59 21.27
CA ASP A 249 -6.78 2.54 21.15
C ASP A 249 -6.13 1.40 21.93
N GLU A 250 -6.45 1.27 23.22
CA GLU A 250 -5.88 0.23 24.09
C GLU A 250 -6.25 -1.17 23.60
N THR A 251 -7.52 -1.34 23.21
CA THR A 251 -8.04 -2.62 22.74
C THR A 251 -7.41 -3.02 21.40
N TYR A 252 -7.29 -2.06 20.48
CA TYR A 252 -6.68 -2.26 19.16
C TYR A 252 -5.19 -2.58 19.30
N LYS A 253 -4.45 -1.84 20.13
CA LYS A 253 -3.04 -2.13 20.43
C LYS A 253 -2.83 -3.56 20.95
N ASN A 254 -3.68 -4.00 21.89
CA ASN A 254 -3.60 -5.32 22.52
C ASN A 254 -3.87 -6.51 21.58
N ILE A 255 -4.39 -6.24 20.37
CA ILE A 255 -4.55 -7.25 19.31
C ILE A 255 -3.56 -7.05 18.16
N PHE A 256 -3.24 -5.80 17.81
CA PHE A 256 -2.37 -5.47 16.69
C PHE A 256 -0.94 -5.90 16.97
N GLU A 257 -0.34 -5.45 18.08
CA GLU A 257 1.08 -5.71 18.36
C GLU A 257 1.38 -7.21 18.46
N PRO A 258 0.62 -8.03 19.23
CA PRO A 258 0.91 -9.46 19.30
C PRO A 258 0.69 -10.21 17.98
N THR A 259 -0.26 -9.76 17.16
CA THR A 259 -0.54 -10.37 15.85
C THR A 259 0.60 -10.07 14.89
N ILE A 260 1.01 -8.81 14.79
CA ILE A 260 2.14 -8.41 13.93
C ILE A 260 3.45 -9.01 14.44
N GLU A 261 3.69 -9.09 15.75
CA GLU A 261 4.85 -9.78 16.30
C GLU A 261 4.93 -11.25 15.87
N ALA A 262 3.80 -11.96 15.92
CA ALA A 262 3.72 -13.33 15.44
C ALA A 262 4.02 -13.42 13.94
N VAL A 263 3.44 -12.53 13.12
CA VAL A 263 3.73 -12.47 11.69
C VAL A 263 5.22 -12.25 11.44
N MET A 264 5.83 -11.26 12.07
CA MET A 264 7.27 -10.98 11.93
C MET A 264 8.13 -12.18 12.36
N THR A 265 7.69 -12.94 13.37
CA THR A 265 8.40 -14.09 13.92
C THR A 265 8.35 -15.34 13.05
N TYR A 266 7.20 -15.63 12.44
CA TYR A 266 6.99 -16.85 11.65
C TYR A 266 7.16 -16.59 10.16
N TYR A 267 6.56 -15.52 9.63
CA TYR A 267 6.66 -15.18 8.21
C TYR A 267 8.00 -14.57 7.82
N GLY A 268 8.59 -13.73 8.69
CA GLY A 268 9.88 -13.09 8.45
C GLY A 268 9.94 -12.32 7.11
N PRO A 269 9.12 -11.28 6.91
CA PRO A 269 9.08 -10.52 5.66
C PRO A 269 10.34 -9.67 5.44
N GLU A 270 10.65 -9.39 4.18
CA GLU A 270 11.81 -8.58 3.77
C GLU A 270 11.44 -7.15 3.35
N ALA A 271 10.14 -6.90 3.16
CA ALA A 271 9.54 -5.59 2.96
C ALA A 271 8.10 -5.60 3.50
N ILE A 272 7.62 -4.43 3.91
CA ILE A 272 6.26 -4.22 4.42
C ILE A 272 5.54 -3.17 3.56
N VAL A 273 4.27 -3.40 3.24
CA VAL A 273 3.36 -2.38 2.72
C VAL A 273 2.28 -2.18 3.78
N LEU A 274 2.22 -0.98 4.36
CA LEU A 274 1.26 -0.59 5.39
C LEU A 274 0.25 0.38 4.78
N GLN A 275 -0.99 -0.06 4.61
CA GLN A 275 -2.12 0.80 4.25
C GLN A 275 -2.64 1.45 5.53
N CYS A 276 -2.78 2.78 5.53
CA CYS A 276 -3.18 3.59 6.70
C CYS A 276 -4.54 4.28 6.45
N GLY A 277 -5.58 3.49 6.17
CA GLY A 277 -6.94 3.96 5.96
C GLY A 277 -7.46 4.82 7.13
N GLY A 278 -7.78 6.07 6.85
CA GLY A 278 -8.16 7.05 7.87
C GLY A 278 -9.61 6.95 8.34
N ASP A 279 -10.39 5.98 7.86
CA ASP A 279 -11.79 5.75 8.25
C ASP A 279 -11.94 4.83 9.47
N SER A 280 -10.86 4.20 9.94
CA SER A 280 -10.82 3.54 11.25
C SER A 280 -10.76 4.53 12.43
N LEU A 281 -10.61 5.84 12.14
CA LEU A 281 -10.59 6.91 13.13
C LEU A 281 -11.97 7.21 13.73
N SER A 282 -11.97 7.65 14.98
CA SER A 282 -13.13 8.19 15.69
C SER A 282 -13.76 9.37 14.93
N GLY A 283 -15.08 9.33 14.78
CA GLY A 283 -15.85 10.39 14.13
C GLY A 283 -15.67 10.45 12.62
N ASP A 284 -15.23 9.36 11.99
CA ASP A 284 -15.34 9.19 10.56
C ASP A 284 -16.81 9.19 10.09
N ARG A 285 -17.06 9.53 8.81
CA ARG A 285 -18.43 9.60 8.26
C ARG A 285 -19.01 8.24 7.88
N LEU A 286 -18.16 7.27 7.54
CA LEU A 286 -18.57 5.91 7.12
C LEU A 286 -18.09 4.85 8.11
N GLY A 287 -16.90 5.05 8.68
CA GLY A 287 -16.33 4.18 9.70
C GLY A 287 -17.03 4.29 11.05
N CYS A 288 -17.02 3.19 11.81
CA CYS A 288 -17.64 3.10 13.13
C CYS A 288 -16.68 2.52 14.19
N PHE A 289 -15.39 2.76 14.01
CA PHE A 289 -14.38 2.56 15.06
C PHE A 289 -14.22 3.83 15.92
N ASN A 290 -13.46 3.69 17.01
CA ASN A 290 -13.25 4.76 17.97
C ASN A 290 -11.76 5.01 18.24
N LEU A 291 -10.91 4.87 17.20
CA LEU A 291 -9.48 5.09 17.31
C LEU A 291 -9.16 6.60 17.35
N SER A 292 -8.27 6.98 18.25
CA SER A 292 -7.64 8.29 18.21
C SER A 292 -6.54 8.33 17.15
N MET A 293 -6.08 9.54 16.84
CA MET A 293 -4.88 9.74 16.01
C MET A 293 -3.66 9.01 16.58
N ALA A 294 -3.49 9.01 17.90
CA ALA A 294 -2.37 8.36 18.57
C ALA A 294 -2.49 6.82 18.55
N GLY A 295 -3.70 6.29 18.69
CA GLY A 295 -3.98 4.86 18.57
C GLY A 295 -3.67 4.34 17.17
N HIS A 296 -4.11 5.07 16.15
CA HIS A 296 -3.82 4.74 14.75
C HIS A 296 -2.30 4.80 14.45
N ALA A 297 -1.64 5.89 14.84
CA ALA A 297 -0.20 6.07 14.63
C ALA A 297 0.67 5.08 15.44
N ASN A 298 0.15 4.46 16.51
CA ASN A 298 0.84 3.36 17.19
C ASN A 298 1.16 2.22 16.22
N CYS A 299 0.27 1.94 15.26
CA CYS A 299 0.47 0.90 14.25
C CYS A 299 1.70 1.22 13.37
N VAL A 300 1.77 2.45 12.85
CA VAL A 300 2.90 2.95 12.07
C VAL A 300 4.20 2.88 12.86
N LYS A 301 4.18 3.35 14.10
CA LYS A 301 5.35 3.32 15.01
C LYS A 301 5.83 1.91 15.29
N TYR A 302 4.90 0.98 15.57
CA TYR A 302 5.21 -0.41 15.86
C TYR A 302 5.81 -1.11 14.64
N VAL A 303 5.19 -0.95 13.46
CA VAL A 303 5.71 -1.50 12.19
C VAL A 303 7.10 -0.94 11.88
N LYS A 304 7.29 0.38 12.02
CA LYS A 304 8.61 1.02 11.81
C LYS A 304 9.70 0.48 12.75
N SER A 305 9.33 0.03 13.95
CA SER A 305 10.30 -0.45 14.96
C SER A 305 11.06 -1.71 14.53
N PHE A 306 10.49 -2.53 13.63
CA PHE A 306 11.12 -3.76 13.15
C PHE A 306 12.33 -3.55 12.22
N GLY A 307 12.58 -2.33 11.75
CA GLY A 307 13.77 -2.06 10.92
C GLY A 307 13.69 -2.56 9.48
N VAL A 308 12.54 -3.07 9.03
CA VAL A 308 12.31 -3.57 7.67
C VAL A 308 11.92 -2.42 6.72
N PRO A 309 12.34 -2.44 5.43
CA PRO A 309 11.88 -1.48 4.42
C PRO A 309 10.35 -1.42 4.35
N VAL A 310 9.77 -0.23 4.38
CA VAL A 310 8.31 -0.06 4.45
C VAL A 310 7.77 0.97 3.44
N ILE A 311 6.70 0.60 2.74
CA ILE A 311 5.82 1.55 2.04
C ILE A 311 4.65 1.87 2.96
N VAL A 312 4.36 3.15 3.15
CA VAL A 312 3.20 3.64 3.90
C VAL A 312 2.25 4.32 2.92
N LEU A 313 1.02 3.84 2.85
CA LEU A 313 0.01 4.29 1.91
C LEU A 313 -1.17 4.95 2.63
N GLY A 314 -1.98 5.68 1.89
CA GLY A 314 -3.26 6.20 2.37
C GLY A 314 -4.30 5.09 2.49
N GLY A 315 -5.49 5.35 1.95
CA GLY A 315 -6.65 4.46 2.10
C GLY A 315 -7.95 5.24 2.21
N GLY A 316 -8.96 4.68 2.88
CA GLY A 316 -10.20 5.36 3.21
C GLY A 316 -10.02 6.58 4.14
N GLY A 317 -11.14 7.15 4.58
CA GLY A 317 -11.16 8.32 5.46
C GLY A 317 -11.98 9.47 4.90
N TYR A 318 -13.11 9.74 5.53
CA TYR A 318 -14.20 10.56 4.99
C TYR A 318 -14.49 11.79 5.86
N THR A 319 -13.94 11.85 7.08
CA THR A 319 -13.77 13.11 7.83
C THR A 319 -12.41 13.75 7.49
N MET A 320 -12.34 14.48 6.37
CA MET A 320 -11.09 15.01 5.78
C MET A 320 -10.12 15.68 6.76
N ARG A 321 -10.63 16.48 7.71
CA ARG A 321 -9.79 17.16 8.72
C ARG A 321 -9.07 16.17 9.64
N ASN A 322 -9.71 15.06 9.98
CA ASN A 322 -9.11 14.03 10.83
C ASN A 322 -8.06 13.23 10.03
N VAL A 323 -8.36 12.91 8.76
CA VAL A 323 -7.40 12.30 7.84
C VAL A 323 -6.14 13.14 7.71
N ALA A 324 -6.30 14.46 7.47
CA ALA A 324 -5.17 15.37 7.33
C ALA A 324 -4.32 15.43 8.60
N ARG A 325 -4.95 15.49 9.78
CA ARG A 325 -4.26 15.44 11.08
C ARG A 325 -3.45 14.15 11.23
N THR A 326 -4.10 13.01 11.03
CA THR A 326 -3.49 11.70 11.27
C THR A 326 -2.34 11.42 10.31
N TRP A 327 -2.52 11.61 9.00
CA TRP A 327 -1.43 11.37 8.05
C TRP A 327 -0.25 12.35 8.23
N ALA A 328 -0.50 13.59 8.64
CA ALA A 328 0.59 14.51 9.01
C ALA A 328 1.32 14.02 10.27
N TYR A 329 0.59 13.57 11.29
CA TYR A 329 1.14 13.03 12.53
C TYR A 329 1.97 11.75 12.29
N GLU A 330 1.46 10.83 11.49
CA GLU A 330 2.17 9.62 11.07
C GLU A 330 3.42 9.94 10.25
N THR A 331 3.36 10.95 9.38
CA THR A 331 4.56 11.44 8.69
C THR A 331 5.61 11.93 9.71
N GLY A 332 5.18 12.63 10.76
CA GLY A 332 6.03 13.02 11.89
C GLY A 332 6.69 11.82 12.56
N GLU A 333 5.92 10.79 12.91
CA GLU A 333 6.44 9.53 13.48
C GLU A 333 7.43 8.83 12.54
N LEU A 334 7.19 8.87 11.22
CA LEU A 334 8.06 8.27 10.20
C LEU A 334 9.40 9.00 10.07
N VAL A 335 9.43 10.33 10.16
CA VAL A 335 10.69 11.11 10.19
C VAL A 335 11.31 11.23 11.59
N GLY A 336 10.62 10.75 12.62
CA GLY A 336 11.08 10.82 14.01
C GLY A 336 10.97 12.22 14.62
N GLU A 337 9.99 13.01 14.18
CA GLU A 337 9.72 14.34 14.70
C GLU A 337 8.54 14.35 15.68
N GLN A 338 8.76 14.95 16.85
CA GLN A 338 7.70 15.19 17.81
C GLN A 338 6.92 16.46 17.42
N MET A 339 5.67 16.28 17.00
CA MET A 339 4.85 17.38 16.49
C MET A 339 4.13 18.14 17.62
N SER A 340 4.03 19.47 17.48
CA SER A 340 3.28 20.30 18.44
C SER A 340 1.78 20.07 18.31
N LYS A 341 1.09 20.05 19.46
CA LYS A 341 -0.37 19.95 19.51
C LYS A 341 -1.07 21.13 18.83
N GLN A 342 -0.51 22.33 18.92
CA GLN A 342 -1.04 23.49 18.21
C GLN A 342 -0.75 23.35 16.71
N LEU A 343 -1.80 23.49 15.87
CA LEU A 343 -1.63 23.50 14.42
C LEU A 343 -0.90 24.78 13.96
N PRO A 344 0.08 24.67 13.04
CA PRO A 344 0.62 25.82 12.35
C PRO A 344 -0.42 26.39 11.39
N PHE A 345 -0.32 27.70 11.14
CA PHE A 345 -1.12 28.34 10.10
C PHE A 345 -0.85 27.69 8.75
N ASN A 346 -1.91 27.49 7.97
CA ASN A 346 -1.87 26.83 6.67
C ASN A 346 -3.07 27.27 5.82
N ASP A 347 -3.06 26.94 4.53
CA ASP A 347 -4.09 27.37 3.58
C ASP A 347 -5.51 26.87 3.91
N TYR A 348 -5.63 25.84 4.76
CA TYR A 348 -6.88 25.20 5.17
C TYR A 348 -7.14 25.36 6.67
N TYR A 349 -6.52 26.33 7.34
CA TYR A 349 -6.52 26.45 8.80
C TYR A 349 -7.94 26.45 9.40
N GLU A 350 -8.88 27.11 8.74
CA GLU A 350 -10.28 27.23 9.14
C GLU A 350 -11.03 25.89 9.15
N TYR A 351 -10.58 24.88 8.40
CA TYR A 351 -11.17 23.53 8.42
C TYR A 351 -10.96 22.81 9.75
N PHE A 352 -9.98 23.26 10.54
CA PHE A 352 -9.62 22.69 11.85
C PHE A 352 -10.22 23.46 13.03
N ALA A 353 -11.14 24.39 12.76
CA ALA A 353 -11.94 25.02 13.79
C ALA A 353 -12.81 23.97 14.55
N PRO A 354 -13.15 24.24 15.82
CA PRO A 354 -12.83 25.44 16.60
C PRO A 354 -11.54 25.34 17.42
N ASP A 355 -10.95 24.15 17.53
CA ASP A 355 -9.86 23.84 18.45
C ASP A 355 -8.48 24.14 17.87
N TYR A 356 -8.30 24.01 16.55
CA TYR A 356 -7.02 24.22 15.88
C TYR A 356 -5.87 23.36 16.46
N GLU A 357 -6.21 22.17 16.97
CA GLU A 357 -5.25 21.20 17.49
C GLU A 357 -5.00 20.06 16.49
N LEU A 358 -3.79 19.51 16.52
CA LEU A 358 -3.40 18.26 15.87
C LEU A 358 -3.83 17.11 16.79
N ASP A 359 -5.14 16.85 16.80
CA ASP A 359 -5.73 15.83 17.65
C ASP A 359 -7.00 15.26 17.01
N VAL A 360 -7.19 13.95 17.17
CA VAL A 360 -8.44 13.25 16.83
C VAL A 360 -8.80 12.45 18.06
N ARG A 361 -9.77 12.95 18.83
CA ARG A 361 -10.13 12.38 20.13
C ARG A 361 -11.09 11.19 19.96
N PRO A 362 -10.96 10.16 20.81
CA PRO A 362 -11.98 9.14 20.91
C PRO A 362 -13.29 9.76 21.40
N SER A 363 -14.40 9.23 20.91
CA SER A 363 -15.76 9.56 21.35
C SER A 363 -16.17 8.71 22.56
N ASN A 364 -17.36 8.98 23.11
CA ASN A 364 -18.00 8.18 24.15
C ASN A 364 -18.75 6.93 23.60
N MET A 365 -18.49 6.53 22.35
CA MET A 365 -19.05 5.32 21.74
C MET A 365 -18.67 4.07 22.57
N GLU A 366 -19.63 3.16 22.74
CA GLU A 366 -19.41 1.89 23.43
C GLU A 366 -18.56 0.94 22.58
N ASN A 367 -17.59 0.28 23.21
CA ASN A 367 -16.77 -0.73 22.55
C ASN A 367 -17.47 -2.10 22.57
N ALA A 368 -17.98 -2.54 21.43
CA ALA A 368 -18.67 -3.83 21.29
C ALA A 368 -17.73 -5.05 21.25
N ASN A 369 -16.42 -4.82 21.34
CA ASN A 369 -15.38 -5.85 21.29
C ASN A 369 -15.00 -6.30 22.70
N SER A 370 -15.71 -7.30 23.24
CA SER A 370 -15.38 -7.85 24.55
C SER A 370 -14.01 -8.54 24.56
N HIS A 371 -13.36 -8.56 25.72
CA HIS A 371 -12.07 -9.22 25.90
C HIS A 371 -12.09 -10.69 25.45
N ASP A 372 -13.14 -11.45 25.82
CA ASP A 372 -13.28 -12.86 25.44
C ASP A 372 -13.45 -13.07 23.94
N TYR A 373 -14.15 -12.15 23.26
CA TYR A 373 -14.32 -12.18 21.81
C TYR A 373 -12.96 -12.01 21.12
N LEU A 374 -12.21 -10.96 21.49
CA LEU A 374 -10.90 -10.66 20.92
C LEU A 374 -9.86 -11.72 21.25
N HIS A 375 -9.88 -12.26 22.47
CA HIS A 375 -8.96 -13.32 22.88
C HIS A 375 -9.13 -14.58 22.03
N LYS A 376 -10.37 -14.97 21.72
CA LYS A 376 -10.67 -16.14 20.86
C LYS A 376 -10.17 -15.93 19.43
N ILE A 377 -10.41 -14.76 18.86
CA ILE A 377 -9.94 -14.41 17.51
C ILE A 377 -8.42 -14.40 17.49
N LYS A 378 -7.78 -13.64 18.38
CA LYS A 378 -6.33 -13.53 18.48
C LYS A 378 -5.64 -14.89 18.64
N SER A 379 -6.17 -15.77 19.49
CA SER A 379 -5.62 -17.12 19.67
C SER A 379 -5.67 -17.92 18.37
N THR A 380 -6.81 -17.89 17.68
CA THR A 380 -7.01 -18.60 16.40
C THR A 380 -6.09 -18.05 15.31
N VAL A 381 -5.99 -16.72 15.20
CA VAL A 381 -5.12 -16.03 14.24
C VAL A 381 -3.65 -16.40 14.47
N ILE A 382 -3.16 -16.30 15.72
CA ILE A 382 -1.78 -16.65 16.05
C ILE A 382 -1.50 -18.13 15.79
N ASP A 383 -2.45 -19.02 16.07
CA ASP A 383 -2.31 -20.45 15.77
C ASP A 383 -2.26 -20.75 14.27
N ASN A 384 -2.98 -19.99 13.44
CA ASN A 384 -2.87 -20.08 11.99
C ASN A 384 -1.51 -19.56 11.51
N ILE A 385 -1.05 -18.40 12.00
CA ILE A 385 0.25 -17.83 11.65
C ILE A 385 1.40 -18.81 11.97
N ARG A 386 1.35 -19.48 13.13
CA ARG A 386 2.34 -20.50 13.52
C ARG A 386 2.49 -21.64 12.51
N ARG A 387 1.46 -21.94 11.73
CA ARG A 387 1.47 -23.02 10.73
C ARG A 387 2.21 -22.67 9.44
N THR A 388 2.48 -21.39 9.20
CA THR A 388 3.31 -20.95 8.06
C THR A 388 4.77 -21.40 8.18
N GLY A 389 5.20 -21.73 9.41
CA GLY A 389 6.55 -22.19 9.72
C GLY A 389 7.57 -21.03 9.72
N ARG A 390 8.66 -21.16 10.48
CA ARG A 390 9.83 -20.29 10.32
C ARG A 390 10.59 -20.72 9.06
N PRO A 391 11.13 -19.79 8.25
CA PRO A 391 11.95 -20.18 7.10
C PRO A 391 13.11 -21.07 7.57
N SER A 392 13.23 -22.27 6.99
CA SER A 392 14.47 -23.05 7.10
C SER A 392 15.57 -22.31 6.32
N VAL A 393 16.79 -22.35 6.85
CA VAL A 393 18.00 -21.72 6.29
C VAL A 393 18.35 -22.26 4.88
N GLU A 394 17.60 -23.24 4.37
CA GLU A 394 17.80 -23.91 3.09
C GLU A 394 16.92 -23.36 1.96
N ALA A 395 15.95 -22.48 2.24
CA ALA A 395 15.11 -21.84 1.21
C ALA A 395 15.80 -20.63 0.51
N PHE A 396 17.08 -20.38 0.78
CA PHE A 396 17.78 -19.14 0.44
C PHE A 396 18.53 -19.14 -0.91
N THR A 397 18.31 -20.12 -1.80
CA THR A 397 19.25 -20.31 -2.92
C THR A 397 18.72 -20.10 -4.33
N ASN A 398 17.41 -19.90 -4.56
CA ASN A 398 16.90 -19.80 -5.93
C ASN A 398 16.02 -18.56 -6.15
N ILE A 399 16.70 -17.42 -6.30
CA ILE A 399 16.16 -16.28 -7.07
C ILE A 399 16.74 -16.41 -8.48
N PRO A 400 15.93 -16.54 -9.53
CA PRO A 400 16.42 -16.43 -10.89
C PRO A 400 16.90 -14.99 -11.12
N ASN A 401 18.21 -14.79 -11.24
CA ASN A 401 18.80 -13.46 -11.44
C ASN A 401 18.64 -12.90 -12.86
N ASN A 402 17.85 -13.54 -13.74
CA ASN A 402 17.77 -13.13 -15.13
C ASN A 402 16.69 -12.04 -15.35
N PRO A 403 17.06 -10.86 -15.86
CA PRO A 403 16.09 -9.87 -16.34
C PRO A 403 15.34 -10.41 -17.56
N LEU A 404 14.03 -10.11 -17.65
CA LEU A 404 13.08 -10.60 -18.68
C LEU A 404 13.31 -10.05 -20.11
N THR A 405 14.51 -9.55 -20.41
CA THR A 405 14.91 -9.13 -21.75
C THR A 405 16.38 -9.50 -21.92
N ARG A 406 16.67 -10.63 -22.56
CA ARG A 406 18.01 -10.94 -23.07
C ARG A 406 17.89 -11.11 -24.58
N ASP A 407 18.65 -10.31 -25.32
CA ASP A 407 18.90 -10.51 -26.74
C ASP A 407 19.77 -11.76 -26.91
N ASP A 408 19.58 -12.50 -28.02
CA ASP A 408 20.21 -13.80 -28.28
C ASP A 408 21.75 -13.77 -28.20
N ASP A 409 22.38 -12.60 -28.44
CA ASP A 409 23.84 -12.44 -28.42
C ASP A 409 24.48 -12.55 -27.02
N GLU A 410 23.74 -12.30 -25.94
CA GLU A 410 24.25 -12.48 -24.56
C GLU A 410 24.14 -13.94 -24.08
N SER A 411 23.43 -14.79 -24.80
CA SER A 411 23.22 -16.19 -24.42
C SER A 411 24.44 -17.06 -24.70
N ASP A 412 25.19 -16.76 -25.77
CA ASP A 412 26.41 -17.47 -26.15
C ASP A 412 27.58 -17.15 -25.20
N ALA A 413 27.63 -15.91 -24.67
CA ALA A 413 28.68 -15.49 -23.74
C ALA A 413 28.63 -16.21 -22.37
N ASP A 414 27.44 -16.61 -21.91
CA ASP A 414 27.29 -17.39 -20.67
C ASP A 414 27.67 -18.86 -20.87
N ASP A 415 27.43 -19.42 -22.06
CA ASP A 415 27.81 -20.78 -22.40
C ASP A 415 29.35 -20.90 -22.51
N ASP A 416 30.01 -19.90 -23.09
CA ASP A 416 31.47 -19.80 -23.15
C ASP A 416 32.11 -19.68 -21.75
N MET A 417 31.49 -18.92 -20.85
CA MET A 417 31.98 -18.77 -19.47
C MET A 417 31.81 -20.05 -18.63
N ASP A 418 30.75 -20.84 -18.86
CA ASP A 418 30.55 -22.13 -18.18
C ASP A 418 31.53 -23.20 -18.71
N GLU A 419 31.85 -23.19 -20.01
CA GLU A 419 32.90 -24.05 -20.59
C GLU A 419 34.30 -23.73 -20.02
N ASP A 420 34.62 -22.45 -19.80
CA ASP A 420 35.88 -22.02 -19.19
C ASP A 420 36.00 -22.40 -17.70
N LEU A 421 34.89 -22.42 -16.96
CA LEU A 421 34.86 -22.82 -15.54
C LEU A 421 34.92 -24.34 -15.36
N HIS A 422 34.47 -25.11 -16.35
CA HIS A 422 34.35 -26.58 -16.29
C HIS A 422 34.96 -27.29 -17.51
N PRO A 423 36.28 -27.15 -17.75
CA PRO A 423 36.95 -27.62 -18.98
C PRO A 423 36.94 -29.14 -19.20
N ASP A 424 36.64 -29.91 -18.15
CA ASP A 424 36.53 -31.38 -18.20
C ASP A 424 35.10 -31.86 -18.49
N GLN A 425 34.12 -30.96 -18.54
CA GLN A 425 32.72 -31.26 -18.82
C GLN A 425 32.39 -30.96 -20.29
N ARG A 426 31.81 -31.94 -20.99
CA ARG A 426 31.59 -31.85 -22.44
C ARG A 426 30.30 -31.12 -22.84
N THR A 427 29.49 -30.72 -21.87
CA THR A 427 28.16 -30.13 -22.04
C THR A 427 27.87 -29.28 -20.82
N THR A 428 27.49 -28.02 -21.04
CA THR A 428 27.14 -27.06 -19.98
C THR A 428 25.85 -27.46 -19.27
N GLU A 429 25.68 -27.01 -18.02
CA GLU A 429 24.49 -27.34 -17.21
C GLU A 429 23.21 -26.82 -17.89
N ARG A 430 23.31 -25.64 -18.51
CA ARG A 430 22.23 -25.04 -19.31
C ARG A 430 21.85 -25.86 -20.54
N GLN A 431 22.82 -26.50 -21.21
CA GLN A 431 22.54 -27.41 -22.34
C GLN A 431 21.88 -28.72 -21.90
N LEU A 432 22.08 -29.14 -20.65
CA LEU A 432 21.39 -30.28 -20.04
C LEU A 432 19.96 -29.88 -19.65
N ASP A 433 19.77 -28.71 -19.06
CA ASP A 433 18.45 -28.18 -18.70
C ASP A 433 17.57 -27.94 -19.93
N ARG A 434 18.13 -27.42 -21.02
CA ARG A 434 17.41 -27.26 -22.31
C ARG A 434 16.97 -28.60 -22.92
N ARG A 435 17.64 -29.70 -22.55
CA ARG A 435 17.33 -31.06 -23.02
C ARG A 435 16.51 -31.87 -22.01
N THR A 436 16.22 -31.31 -20.84
CA THR A 436 15.46 -31.99 -19.80
C THR A 436 14.00 -31.58 -19.90
N GLU A 437 13.17 -32.45 -20.47
CA GLU A 437 11.72 -32.31 -20.41
C GLU A 437 11.25 -32.37 -18.95
N LYS A 438 10.44 -31.39 -18.53
CA LYS A 438 9.89 -31.36 -17.17
C LYS A 438 8.75 -32.35 -17.06
N VAL A 439 8.79 -33.20 -16.03
CA VAL A 439 7.73 -34.16 -15.74
C VAL A 439 6.46 -33.40 -15.34
N GLY A 440 5.54 -33.22 -16.30
CA GLY A 440 4.24 -32.57 -16.09
C GLY A 440 3.77 -31.64 -17.22
N GLU A 441 4.61 -31.35 -18.22
CA GLU A 441 4.17 -30.64 -19.42
C GLU A 441 3.49 -31.63 -20.37
N ILE A 442 2.23 -31.37 -20.72
CA ILE A 442 1.50 -32.07 -21.78
C ILE A 442 1.67 -31.20 -23.02
N GLU A 443 2.73 -31.45 -23.79
CA GLU A 443 2.86 -30.89 -25.14
C GLU A 443 2.17 -31.82 -26.15
N ASP A 444 1.61 -31.23 -27.19
CA ASP A 444 0.86 -31.92 -28.24
C ASP A 444 1.88 -32.56 -29.21
N ASP A 445 2.09 -33.88 -29.12
CA ASP A 445 3.09 -34.72 -29.80
C ASP A 445 3.10 -34.65 -31.36
N SER A 446 2.38 -33.72 -31.99
CA SER A 446 2.13 -33.72 -33.43
C SER A 446 3.20 -33.01 -34.28
N GLU A 447 3.90 -32.00 -33.76
CA GLU A 447 4.88 -31.23 -34.57
C GLU A 447 6.26 -31.90 -34.62
N ASP A 448 6.59 -32.67 -33.59
CA ASP A 448 7.93 -33.24 -33.40
C ASP A 448 8.10 -34.59 -34.14
N GLU A 449 7.00 -35.32 -34.33
CA GLU A 449 6.91 -36.54 -35.14
C GLU A 449 7.11 -36.24 -36.64
N ASP A 450 6.60 -35.11 -37.14
CA ASP A 450 6.72 -34.71 -38.55
C ASP A 450 8.16 -34.30 -38.90
N TYR A 451 8.88 -33.67 -37.97
CA TYR A 451 10.29 -33.33 -38.15
C TYR A 451 11.18 -34.57 -38.14
N LYS A 452 10.95 -35.52 -37.23
CA LYS A 452 11.68 -36.81 -37.16
C LYS A 452 11.43 -37.69 -38.40
N ASN A 453 10.20 -37.69 -38.93
CA ASN A 453 9.88 -38.38 -40.18
C ASN A 453 10.55 -37.72 -41.41
N SER A 454 10.72 -36.40 -41.41
CA SER A 454 11.42 -35.68 -42.50
C SER A 454 12.90 -36.05 -42.61
N MET A 455 13.53 -36.47 -41.51
CA MET A 455 14.93 -36.97 -41.48
C MET A 455 15.05 -38.48 -41.71
N GLY A 456 13.95 -39.18 -41.98
CA GLY A 456 13.96 -40.61 -42.30
C GLY A 456 14.27 -41.55 -41.13
N ILE A 457 14.12 -41.09 -39.89
CA ILE A 457 14.33 -41.91 -38.70
C ILE A 457 13.01 -42.64 -38.40
N ARG A 458 12.97 -43.96 -38.63
CA ARG A 458 11.83 -44.81 -38.30
C ARG A 458 12.09 -45.55 -36.99
N ASP A 459 11.28 -45.32 -35.97
CA ASP A 459 11.32 -46.11 -34.75
C ASP A 459 10.67 -47.48 -34.96
N GLN A 460 11.36 -48.54 -34.50
CA GLN A 460 10.80 -49.89 -34.44
C GLN A 460 10.11 -50.10 -33.08
N PRO A 461 8.87 -50.61 -33.05
CA PRO A 461 8.15 -50.78 -31.80
C PRO A 461 8.75 -51.93 -30.99
N GLY A 462 9.12 -51.66 -29.73
CA GLY A 462 9.35 -52.68 -28.72
C GLY A 462 10.79 -52.84 -28.19
N ARG A 463 11.69 -51.87 -28.34
CA ARG A 463 13.04 -51.96 -27.77
C ARG A 463 13.32 -50.93 -26.68
N ALA A 464 13.23 -51.35 -25.43
CA ALA A 464 13.77 -50.61 -24.29
C ALA A 464 15.30 -50.45 -24.47
N LYS A 465 15.83 -49.23 -24.34
CA LYS A 465 17.27 -48.97 -24.39
C LYS A 465 17.81 -48.61 -23.00
N SER A 466 18.41 -49.62 -22.37
CA SER A 466 19.43 -49.47 -21.33
C SER A 466 20.82 -49.24 -21.96
N ARG A 467 21.68 -48.58 -21.17
CA ARG A 467 23.02 -48.03 -21.46
C ARG A 467 24.08 -49.10 -21.80
N ASN A 468 25.00 -48.79 -22.74
CA ASN A 468 26.45 -48.67 -22.48
C ASN A 468 27.33 -48.62 -23.76
N ILE A 469 28.24 -47.64 -23.76
CA ILE A 469 29.71 -47.68 -24.02
C ILE A 469 30.28 -48.53 -25.18
N ARG A 470 31.22 -47.85 -25.89
CA ARG A 470 32.34 -48.30 -26.75
C ARG A 470 32.04 -48.53 -28.24
N ASN A 471 32.71 -47.73 -29.07
CA ASN A 471 33.42 -48.28 -30.21
C ASN A 471 34.71 -47.52 -30.51
N GLU A 472 35.78 -48.30 -30.61
CA GLU A 472 37.15 -47.90 -30.97
C GLU A 472 37.23 -47.60 -32.46
N ASN A 473 38.09 -46.64 -32.84
CA ASN A 473 38.31 -46.27 -34.23
C ASN A 473 39.38 -47.20 -34.87
N PRO A 474 39.07 -47.93 -35.96
CA PRO A 474 39.99 -48.87 -36.58
C PRO A 474 40.77 -48.22 -37.74
N HIS A 475 41.40 -47.07 -37.53
CA HIS A 475 42.42 -46.55 -38.46
C HIS A 475 43.49 -45.76 -37.70
N ALA A 476 44.69 -46.31 -37.73
CA ALA A 476 45.84 -46.03 -36.90
C ALA A 476 46.63 -44.75 -37.24
N ALA A 477 47.40 -44.26 -36.25
CA ALA A 477 48.86 -44.14 -36.31
C ALA A 477 49.44 -44.07 -34.88
N LYS A 478 50.55 -44.79 -34.61
CA LYS A 478 51.28 -44.76 -33.32
C LYS A 478 52.33 -43.63 -33.31
N PRO A 479 52.69 -43.09 -32.13
CA PRO A 479 53.66 -42.00 -32.01
C PRO A 479 55.08 -42.56 -31.87
N ASP A 480 56.04 -41.95 -32.56
CA ASP A 480 57.47 -42.07 -32.24
C ASP A 480 58.10 -40.68 -32.15
N ALA A 481 58.49 -40.35 -30.92
CA ALA A 481 59.78 -39.80 -30.48
C ALA A 481 60.36 -38.49 -31.07
N LEU A 482 60.83 -37.65 -30.12
CA LEU A 482 61.96 -36.71 -30.13
C LEU A 482 61.71 -35.21 -30.41
N ASP A 483 61.80 -34.45 -29.30
CA ASP A 483 62.84 -33.44 -29.01
C ASP A 483 62.81 -32.05 -29.69
N LYS A 484 62.98 -31.03 -28.83
CA LYS A 484 63.53 -29.67 -29.03
C LYS A 484 62.67 -28.48 -29.52
N VAL A 485 62.46 -27.54 -28.59
CA VAL A 485 62.45 -26.06 -28.70
C VAL A 485 63.76 -25.53 -29.37
N PRO A 486 63.97 -24.23 -29.75
CA PRO A 486 63.13 -23.03 -29.64
C PRO A 486 63.22 -21.95 -30.78
N GLY A 487 62.47 -20.85 -30.59
CA GLY A 487 62.78 -19.51 -31.11
C GLY A 487 61.89 -19.06 -32.28
N MET A 488 61.54 -17.80 -32.47
CA MET A 488 61.84 -16.53 -31.79
C MET A 488 61.02 -15.44 -32.49
N GLU A 489 60.71 -14.35 -31.77
CA GLU A 489 60.54 -12.96 -32.25
C GLU A 489 59.35 -12.62 -33.15
N ASP A 490 58.43 -11.79 -32.63
CA ASP A 490 58.30 -10.33 -32.89
C ASP A 490 57.54 -10.09 -34.23
N VAL A 491 56.68 -9.10 -34.44
CA VAL A 491 56.83 -7.67 -34.21
C VAL A 491 55.43 -7.02 -34.28
N ASN A 492 55.26 -5.98 -33.47
CA ASN A 492 54.25 -4.91 -33.54
C ASN A 492 53.96 -4.38 -34.96
N GLY A 493 52.77 -3.80 -35.16
CA GLY A 493 52.44 -3.08 -36.39
C GLY A 493 51.17 -2.26 -36.32
N ASP A 494 51.26 -1.16 -35.60
CA ASP A 494 50.29 -0.11 -35.32
C ASP A 494 49.66 0.55 -36.57
N SER A 495 48.49 1.18 -36.36
CA SER A 495 48.20 2.57 -36.75
C SER A 495 47.18 2.93 -37.87
N VAL A 496 46.28 3.84 -37.46
CA VAL A 496 45.66 5.03 -38.12
C VAL A 496 44.37 4.94 -38.98
N VAL A 497 43.27 5.37 -38.33
CA VAL A 497 42.26 6.38 -38.69
C VAL A 497 42.38 7.12 -40.05
N SER A 498 41.27 7.21 -40.83
CA SER A 498 40.85 8.49 -41.45
C SER A 498 39.39 8.52 -41.94
N THR A 499 38.66 9.48 -41.35
CA THR A 499 37.58 10.38 -41.78
C THR A 499 37.05 10.45 -43.24
N ARG A 500 35.71 10.61 -43.33
CA ARG A 500 34.89 11.75 -43.91
C ARG A 500 34.07 11.57 -45.22
N GLN A 501 32.91 12.27 -45.19
CA GLN A 501 32.06 12.85 -46.26
C GLN A 501 30.89 12.02 -46.83
N THR A 502 29.76 12.56 -47.34
CA THR A 502 28.73 13.57 -46.97
C THR A 502 27.71 13.66 -48.14
N SER A 503 26.40 13.53 -47.85
CA SER A 503 25.21 14.17 -48.51
C SER A 503 24.88 13.85 -50.01
N PRO A 504 23.67 14.17 -50.59
CA PRO A 504 22.64 15.15 -50.16
C PRO A 504 21.13 14.79 -50.35
N ALA A 505 20.28 15.78 -50.04
CA ALA A 505 18.82 15.83 -49.96
C ALA A 505 18.05 16.07 -51.29
N GLY A 506 16.71 15.95 -51.23
CA GLY A 506 15.77 16.46 -52.24
C GLY A 506 14.37 16.72 -51.65
N SER A 507 13.88 17.96 -51.79
CA SER A 507 12.59 18.51 -51.34
C SER A 507 11.52 18.50 -52.45
N ARG A 508 10.21 18.58 -52.09
CA ARG A 508 9.15 19.34 -52.80
C ARG A 508 7.74 19.20 -52.17
N THR A 509 7.14 20.34 -51.84
CA THR A 509 5.70 20.74 -51.91
C THR A 509 5.67 22.07 -52.73
N PRO A 510 4.56 22.79 -53.06
CA PRO A 510 3.16 22.76 -52.55
C PRO A 510 2.04 23.10 -53.60
N ALA A 511 0.80 23.37 -53.11
CA ALA A 511 -0.38 24.12 -53.66
C ALA A 511 -1.69 23.29 -53.71
N LEU A 512 -2.94 23.78 -53.63
CA LEU A 512 -3.72 24.92 -53.07
C LEU A 512 -5.10 24.90 -53.80
N ALA A 513 -6.24 25.06 -53.11
CA ALA A 513 -7.58 25.59 -53.55
C ALA A 513 -8.66 25.03 -52.58
N GLU A 514 -9.41 25.74 -51.73
CA GLU A 514 -10.29 26.95 -51.81
C GLU A 514 -11.59 26.81 -52.64
N GLN A 515 -12.74 26.86 -51.93
CA GLN A 515 -14.08 27.44 -52.23
C GLN A 515 -15.02 27.13 -51.04
N SER A 516 -15.39 28.09 -50.15
CA SER A 516 -16.55 29.04 -50.18
C SER A 516 -17.93 28.37 -50.21
N ALA A 517 -19.01 28.77 -49.53
CA ALA A 517 -19.37 29.73 -48.48
C ALA A 517 -20.90 29.51 -48.22
N GLU A 518 -21.46 30.17 -47.18
CA GLU A 518 -22.87 30.60 -46.97
C GLU A 518 -23.54 30.14 -45.66
N ASP A 519 -23.41 31.03 -44.67
CA ASP A 519 -24.42 31.69 -43.80
C ASP A 519 -25.85 31.13 -43.66
N GLY A 520 -26.32 31.19 -42.41
CA GLY A 520 -27.74 31.08 -42.05
C GLY A 520 -27.99 31.25 -40.55
N ASP A 521 -27.81 32.47 -40.03
CA ASP A 521 -28.31 32.90 -38.71
C ASP A 521 -29.84 32.95 -38.70
N VAL A 522 -30.49 32.35 -37.68
CA VAL A 522 -31.82 32.75 -37.20
C VAL A 522 -31.89 32.55 -35.68
N ASP A 523 -31.89 33.66 -34.96
CA ASP A 523 -32.34 33.78 -33.57
C ASP A 523 -33.87 33.79 -33.50
N MET A 524 -34.49 33.07 -32.54
CA MET A 524 -35.61 33.58 -31.71
C MET A 524 -36.15 32.56 -30.70
N ASP A 525 -36.23 33.07 -29.46
CA ASP A 525 -37.24 32.90 -28.40
C ASP A 525 -37.25 31.71 -27.40
N GLU A 526 -37.27 32.13 -26.14
CA GLU A 526 -37.55 31.43 -24.89
C GLU A 526 -38.97 30.82 -24.84
N ALA A 527 -39.10 29.63 -24.24
CA ALA A 527 -40.23 29.28 -23.38
C ALA A 527 -39.91 28.09 -22.46
N GLN A 528 -40.22 28.28 -21.16
CA GLN A 528 -40.08 27.35 -20.03
C GLN A 528 -41.19 26.25 -19.99
N PRO A 529 -41.14 25.28 -19.05
CA PRO A 529 -41.41 23.87 -19.31
C PRO A 529 -42.84 23.42 -18.99
N THR A 530 -43.25 22.29 -19.58
CA THR A 530 -44.47 21.55 -19.20
C THR A 530 -44.15 20.12 -18.76
N ALA A 531 -44.66 19.79 -17.58
CA ALA A 531 -44.72 18.45 -17.01
C ALA A 531 -45.71 17.57 -17.77
N THR A 532 -45.42 16.29 -17.92
CA THR A 532 -46.45 15.25 -18.10
C THR A 532 -46.10 13.98 -17.33
N ALA A 533 -47.07 13.57 -16.51
CA ALA A 533 -47.15 12.29 -15.84
C ALA A 533 -47.83 11.27 -16.78
N ALA A 534 -47.45 9.99 -16.67
CA ALA A 534 -48.26 8.87 -17.12
C ALA A 534 -48.07 7.67 -16.19
N ALA A 535 -49.18 7.14 -15.70
CA ALA A 535 -49.31 5.97 -14.85
C ALA A 535 -50.28 4.97 -15.50
N ALA A 536 -50.04 3.65 -15.30
CA ALA A 536 -50.99 2.53 -15.27
C ALA A 536 -50.20 1.26 -14.84
N GLU A 537 -50.39 0.69 -13.64
CA GLU A 537 -51.38 -0.37 -13.24
C GLU A 537 -51.22 -1.70 -14.03
N ALA A 538 -51.23 -2.92 -13.47
CA ALA A 538 -51.61 -3.46 -12.15
C ALA A 538 -51.05 -4.91 -11.94
N GLY A 539 -51.06 -5.41 -10.69
CA GLY A 539 -50.93 -6.85 -10.38
C GLY A 539 -50.63 -7.17 -8.90
N SER A 540 -51.66 -7.49 -8.11
CA SER A 540 -51.65 -7.68 -6.65
C SER A 540 -51.69 -9.16 -6.23
N THR A 541 -51.00 -9.52 -5.13
CA THR A 541 -51.53 -10.46 -4.10
C THR A 541 -50.97 -10.11 -2.71
N ARG A 542 -51.69 -10.53 -1.67
CA ARG A 542 -51.93 -9.83 -0.39
C ARG A 542 -51.65 -10.76 0.80
N SER A 543 -51.09 -10.24 1.91
CA SER A 543 -51.37 -10.74 3.27
C SER A 543 -51.16 -9.65 4.34
N GLN A 544 -52.17 -9.50 5.21
CA GLN A 544 -52.43 -8.47 6.22
C GLN A 544 -51.60 -8.70 7.51
N SER A 545 -51.20 -7.70 8.33
CA SER A 545 -51.97 -6.95 9.36
C SER A 545 -50.96 -6.20 10.29
N PRO A 546 -51.36 -5.38 11.29
CA PRO A 546 -51.96 -4.05 11.23
C PRO A 546 -51.13 -2.95 11.95
N THR A 547 -51.55 -1.71 11.68
CA THR A 547 -51.01 -0.40 12.10
C THR A 547 -51.34 0.02 13.54
N ASN A 548 -50.47 0.84 14.15
CA ASN A 548 -50.86 1.89 15.11
C ASN A 548 -49.94 3.12 14.97
N ASN A 549 -50.52 4.24 14.54
CA ASN A 549 -49.96 5.59 14.62
C ASN A 549 -50.29 6.18 16.00
N LEU A 550 -49.43 7.07 16.53
CA LEU A 550 -49.82 8.26 17.31
C LEU A 550 -48.62 9.21 17.50
N THR A 551 -48.76 10.43 17.00
CA THR A 551 -47.93 11.63 17.20
C THR A 551 -48.35 12.41 18.47
N PRO A 552 -47.58 13.43 18.93
CA PRO A 552 -47.42 13.78 20.35
C PRO A 552 -48.27 14.99 20.81
N PRO A 553 -48.28 15.33 22.12
CA PRO A 553 -48.78 16.62 22.58
C PRO A 553 -47.71 17.54 23.20
N GLU A 554 -47.90 18.84 22.95
CA GLU A 554 -47.22 20.01 23.54
C GLU A 554 -47.62 20.27 25.01
N SER A 555 -46.79 21.07 25.70
CA SER A 555 -46.92 21.56 27.08
C SER A 555 -48.04 22.59 27.30
N PRO A 556 -48.45 22.91 28.56
CA PRO A 556 -47.90 24.13 29.20
C PRO A 556 -47.83 24.21 30.75
N SER A 557 -46.92 25.09 31.22
CA SER A 557 -46.92 26.02 32.38
C SER A 557 -47.20 25.58 33.85
N GLY A 558 -46.18 25.78 34.71
CA GLY A 558 -46.17 26.75 35.83
C GLY A 558 -46.82 26.43 37.20
N GLY A 559 -46.03 26.39 38.29
CA GLY A 559 -46.51 26.46 39.67
C GLY A 559 -45.44 26.23 40.77
N ASN A 560 -45.43 27.09 41.79
CA ASN A 560 -44.43 27.35 42.85
C ASN A 560 -44.44 26.40 44.08
N ILE A 561 -43.24 26.12 44.67
CA ILE A 561 -42.81 26.14 46.13
C ILE A 561 -43.50 25.16 47.14
N PRO A 562 -42.93 24.74 48.32
CA PRO A 562 -41.56 24.81 48.92
C PRO A 562 -40.96 23.46 49.41
N ALA A 563 -39.70 23.50 49.84
CA ALA A 563 -38.97 22.50 50.64
C ALA A 563 -39.31 22.51 52.14
N PRO A 564 -38.86 21.49 52.90
CA PRO A 564 -38.45 21.70 54.29
C PRO A 564 -37.07 21.14 54.64
N ASP A 565 -36.42 21.84 55.58
CA ASP A 565 -35.18 21.52 56.30
C ASP A 565 -35.37 20.42 57.36
N VAL A 566 -34.31 19.61 57.61
CA VAL A 566 -34.01 19.01 58.93
C VAL A 566 -32.48 18.89 59.11
N GLU A 567 -32.01 19.35 60.27
CA GLU A 567 -30.63 19.39 60.77
C GLU A 567 -30.11 18.06 61.40
N MET A 568 -28.80 17.85 61.24
CA MET A 568 -27.74 17.46 62.21
C MET A 568 -27.91 16.29 63.22
N ALA A 569 -26.94 15.35 63.21
CA ALA A 569 -26.02 15.05 64.33
C ALA A 569 -25.09 13.85 64.08
N GLY A 570 -23.82 13.96 64.49
CA GLY A 570 -22.96 12.79 64.84
C GLY A 570 -21.54 12.80 64.26
N ALA A 571 -20.58 13.31 65.03
CA ALA A 571 -19.14 13.32 64.76
C ALA A 571 -18.46 11.98 65.12
N ASP A 572 -17.28 11.73 64.55
CA ASP A 572 -16.08 11.28 65.30
C ASP A 572 -14.79 11.67 64.54
N GLU A 573 -13.83 12.17 65.32
CA GLU A 573 -12.53 12.71 64.94
C GLU A 573 -11.44 11.63 64.77
N GLU A 574 -10.39 12.02 64.04
CA GLU A 574 -8.96 11.68 64.18
C GLU A 574 -8.33 11.03 62.95
N THR A 575 -7.71 11.85 62.09
CA THR A 575 -6.24 11.92 61.97
C THR A 575 -5.84 13.06 61.02
N LYS A 576 -5.28 14.12 61.62
CA LYS A 576 -4.43 15.10 60.94
C LYS A 576 -3.00 14.56 60.92
N ALA A 577 -2.37 14.52 59.74
CA ALA A 577 -1.00 14.97 59.49
C ALA A 577 -0.59 14.49 58.10
N ASP A 578 0.18 15.33 57.42
CA ASP A 578 0.83 15.13 56.12
C ASP A 578 0.00 15.49 54.88
N VAL A 579 0.66 16.20 53.97
CA VAL A 579 0.18 16.80 52.72
C VAL A 579 -0.50 18.17 52.85
N ALA A 580 0.17 19.10 53.54
CA ALA A 580 -0.01 20.53 53.36
C ALA A 580 1.32 21.30 53.44
N GLU A 581 2.35 20.79 52.75
CA GLU A 581 3.61 21.50 52.49
C GLU A 581 4.09 21.16 51.07
N GLU A 582 3.38 21.65 50.03
CA GLU A 582 3.97 21.83 48.68
C GLU A 582 3.07 22.66 47.74
N LYS A 583 2.35 23.64 48.30
CA LYS A 583 1.51 24.55 47.50
C LYS A 583 1.53 26.00 48.00
N GLN A 584 2.67 26.43 48.53
CA GLN A 584 3.00 27.84 48.80
C GLN A 584 4.47 28.10 48.43
N GLN A 585 4.83 27.91 47.16
CA GLN A 585 6.04 28.44 46.53
C GLN A 585 5.83 28.31 45.03
N GLY A 586 5.43 29.41 44.38
CA GLY A 586 5.20 29.44 42.94
C GLY A 586 4.44 30.67 42.43
N GLU A 587 3.70 31.36 43.30
CA GLU A 587 2.94 32.57 42.92
C GLU A 587 3.54 33.88 43.47
N ALA A 588 4.83 33.89 43.81
CA ALA A 588 5.54 35.08 44.27
C ALA A 588 6.85 35.30 43.51
N GLU A 589 6.81 35.22 42.18
CA GLU A 589 7.97 35.59 41.32
C GLU A 589 7.52 36.15 39.95
N ARG A 590 6.37 36.83 39.93
CA ARG A 590 5.90 37.62 38.78
C ARG A 590 5.35 38.96 39.26
N ASP A 591 6.17 39.72 39.98
CA ASP A 591 5.90 41.14 40.27
C ASP A 591 7.17 41.81 40.84
N SER A 592 8.28 41.76 40.10
CA SER A 592 9.49 42.51 40.49
C SER A 592 10.50 42.76 39.37
N GLU A 593 10.09 42.84 38.10
CA GLU A 593 10.96 43.38 37.05
C GLU A 593 10.17 44.25 36.07
N ASN A 594 9.60 45.35 36.57
CA ASN A 594 9.23 46.45 35.69
C ASN A 594 9.14 47.81 36.39
N VAL A 595 10.19 48.27 37.07
CA VAL A 595 10.38 49.71 37.35
C VAL A 595 11.88 50.04 37.47
N LYS A 596 12.48 50.53 36.39
CA LYS A 596 13.48 51.64 36.37
C LYS A 596 14.05 51.84 34.96
N GLY A 597 13.71 52.97 34.32
CA GLY A 597 14.58 53.56 33.29
C GLY A 597 13.92 54.29 32.10
N GLU A 598 13.14 55.34 32.34
CA GLU A 598 13.11 56.51 31.44
C GLU A 598 14.07 57.56 32.07
N VAL A 599 14.86 58.44 31.43
CA VAL A 599 14.73 59.32 30.25
C VAL A 599 16.15 59.82 29.89
N ARG A 600 16.50 59.97 28.59
CA ARG A 600 17.21 61.17 28.05
C ARG A 600 17.27 61.20 26.51
N THR A 601 16.75 62.30 25.98
CA THR A 601 16.74 62.79 24.59
C THR A 601 18.00 63.61 24.26
N GLU A 602 18.49 63.56 23.01
CA GLU A 602 19.25 64.57 22.23
C GLU A 602 19.59 63.95 20.84
N VAL A 603 18.97 64.31 19.70
CA VAL A 603 19.25 65.39 18.72
C VAL A 603 20.67 65.42 18.11
N ALA A 604 20.81 65.06 16.83
CA ALA A 604 21.65 65.66 15.74
C ALA A 604 21.84 64.61 14.59
N LYS A 605 21.32 64.81 13.36
CA LYS A 605 21.83 65.57 12.19
C LYS A 605 23.06 64.97 11.46
N ASP A 606 22.92 64.96 10.13
CA ASP A 606 23.90 64.94 9.03
C ASP A 606 24.57 63.60 8.65
N SER A 607 24.09 62.97 7.56
CA SER A 607 24.76 62.84 6.24
C SER A 607 24.09 61.78 5.37
#